data_AF-A0A7Y1Z2D4-F1
#
_entry.id   AF-A0A7Y1Z2D4-F1
#
_cell.length_a   1.000
_cell.length_b   1.000
_cell.length_c   1.000
_cell.angle_alpha   90.00
_cell.angle_beta   90.00
_cell.angle_gamma   90.00
#
_symmetry.space_group_name_H-M   'P 1'
#
loop_
_entity.id
_entity.type
_entity.pdbx_description
1 polymer ?
#
loop_
_entity_poly.entity_id
_entity_poly.type
_entity_poly.pdbx_seq_one_letter_code
_entity_poly.pdbx_strand_id
1 'polypeptide(L)'
;MSAVLPAWRAIVKGEGETASLIGAQAGEVHMRARPGEDAIDIAVSADDAHFPDPAQSATGARIDVEHLNLVTVINRPVKTNLADMESWLGKWRDGGGVADVRRMFFDSVHLTGEGAGTVNLTPDGQIEGALKVRFTRLDQFAEALVTRGVISDKDRNLLRGAVGLFAKSTNGQKSVTLPVRIRDGQIYFGPVKVATLPALM
;
A
#
# COMPACT_ATOMS: atom_id res chain seq x y z
N MET A 1 -9.94 -26.78 -14.43
CA MET A 1 -9.48 -26.08 -15.65
C MET A 1 -8.75 -24.84 -15.21
N SER A 2 -7.42 -24.82 -15.34
CA SER A 2 -6.58 -23.67 -15.06
C SER A 2 -6.69 -22.72 -16.24
N ALA A 3 -7.41 -21.61 -16.10
CA ALA A 3 -7.29 -20.52 -17.06
C ALA A 3 -6.01 -19.78 -16.70
N VAL A 4 -4.90 -20.19 -17.33
CA VAL A 4 -3.71 -19.33 -17.42
C VAL A 4 -4.14 -18.17 -18.30
N LEU A 5 -4.60 -17.09 -17.67
CA LEU A 5 -4.76 -15.82 -18.36
C LEU A 5 -3.36 -15.46 -18.90
N PRO A 6 -3.23 -15.05 -20.18
CA PRO A 6 -1.93 -14.72 -20.75
C PRO A 6 -1.22 -13.72 -19.83
N ALA A 7 0.08 -13.90 -19.65
CA ALA A 7 0.94 -12.94 -18.94
C ALA A 7 0.80 -11.59 -19.64
N TRP A 8 -0.07 -10.74 -19.12
CA TRP A 8 -0.20 -9.38 -19.55
C TRP A 8 0.96 -8.64 -18.92
N ARG A 9 2.06 -8.50 -19.67
CA ARG A 9 2.98 -7.39 -19.45
C ARG A 9 2.20 -6.11 -19.76
N ALA A 10 1.43 -5.58 -18.82
CA ALA A 10 1.16 -4.15 -18.84
C ALA A 10 2.45 -3.45 -18.42
N ILE A 11 3.34 -3.25 -19.39
CA ILE A 11 4.21 -2.08 -19.32
C ILE A 11 3.23 -0.92 -19.45
N VAL A 12 2.85 -0.29 -18.33
CA VAL A 12 2.20 1.01 -18.38
C VAL A 12 3.27 2.00 -18.84
N LYS A 13 3.51 1.99 -20.15
CA LYS A 13 4.29 3.03 -20.83
C LYS A 13 3.30 4.16 -21.05
N GLY A 14 3.31 5.14 -20.15
CA GLY A 14 2.59 6.40 -20.39
C GLY A 14 3.27 7.12 -21.54
N GLU A 15 2.80 6.91 -22.77
CA GLU A 15 3.08 7.80 -23.91
C GLU A 15 1.94 8.81 -24.01
N GLY A 16 2.22 10.02 -23.51
CA GLY A 16 1.35 11.18 -23.50
C GLY A 16 1.90 12.22 -22.51
N GLU A 17 1.88 13.50 -22.86
CA GLU A 17 2.51 14.64 -22.14
C GLU A 17 2.02 14.91 -20.70
N THR A 18 1.31 13.96 -20.07
CA THR A 18 1.20 13.85 -18.62
C THR A 18 2.06 12.67 -18.18
N ALA A 19 3.30 12.95 -17.77
CA ALA A 19 4.20 11.91 -17.24
C ALA A 19 3.45 11.09 -16.19
N SER A 20 3.27 9.78 -16.45
CA SER A 20 2.52 8.89 -15.57
C SER A 20 2.92 9.11 -14.11
N LEU A 21 1.93 9.35 -13.25
CA LEU A 21 2.19 9.60 -11.82
C LEU A 21 2.67 8.33 -11.12
N ILE A 22 2.33 7.16 -11.68
CA ILE A 22 2.76 5.83 -11.24
C ILE A 22 3.48 5.13 -12.40
N GLY A 23 4.60 4.47 -12.12
CA GLY A 23 5.29 3.63 -13.09
C GLY A 23 6.30 2.72 -12.42
N ALA A 24 6.81 1.74 -13.16
CA ALA A 24 7.79 0.76 -12.67
C ALA A 24 8.66 0.27 -13.83
N GLN A 25 9.89 -0.15 -13.54
CA GLN A 25 10.76 -0.77 -14.55
C GLN A 25 10.22 -2.15 -14.95
N ALA A 26 9.76 -2.92 -13.96
CA ALA A 26 9.10 -4.19 -14.16
C ALA A 26 7.89 -4.29 -13.21
N GLY A 27 6.80 -4.88 -13.70
CA GLY A 27 5.60 -5.10 -12.90
C GLY A 27 4.86 -6.33 -13.39
N GLU A 28 4.37 -7.14 -12.47
CA GLU A 28 3.58 -8.33 -12.75
C GLU A 28 2.33 -8.35 -11.88
N VAL A 29 1.22 -8.81 -12.46
CA VAL A 29 -0.03 -8.98 -11.72
C VAL A 29 -0.65 -10.33 -12.07
N HIS A 30 -0.86 -11.15 -11.06
CA HIS A 30 -1.45 -12.46 -11.16
C HIS A 30 -2.81 -12.44 -10.47
N MET A 31 -3.85 -12.90 -11.17
CA MET A 31 -5.19 -13.00 -10.62
C MET A 31 -5.69 -14.44 -10.75
N ARG A 32 -6.28 -14.96 -9.68
CA ARG A 32 -6.83 -16.31 -9.66
C ARG A 32 -8.12 -16.36 -8.86
N ALA A 33 -9.22 -16.71 -9.51
CA ALA A 33 -10.45 -17.05 -8.81
C ALA A 33 -10.25 -18.30 -7.95
N ARG A 34 -10.80 -18.31 -6.73
CA ARG A 34 -10.72 -19.45 -5.83
C ARG A 34 -11.88 -20.42 -6.11
N PRO A 35 -11.60 -21.67 -6.52
CA PRO A 35 -12.68 -22.62 -6.82
C PRO A 35 -13.54 -22.89 -5.59
N GLY A 36 -14.87 -22.73 -5.72
CA GLY A 36 -15.81 -22.96 -4.64
C GLY A 36 -15.91 -21.82 -3.60
N GLU A 37 -15.12 -20.76 -3.76
CA GLU A 37 -15.19 -19.56 -2.92
C GLU A 37 -15.61 -18.34 -3.76
N ASP A 38 -16.37 -17.43 -3.16
CA ASP A 38 -16.65 -16.12 -3.76
C ASP A 38 -15.50 -15.14 -3.47
N ALA A 39 -14.33 -15.45 -4.03
CA ALA A 39 -13.08 -14.74 -3.77
C ALA A 39 -12.08 -14.84 -4.94
N ILE A 40 -11.24 -13.81 -5.08
CA ILE A 40 -10.12 -13.76 -6.03
C ILE A 40 -8.83 -13.51 -5.28
N ASP A 41 -7.82 -14.34 -5.51
CA ASP A 41 -6.43 -14.05 -5.16
C ASP A 41 -5.85 -13.07 -6.17
N ILE A 42 -5.24 -11.99 -5.68
CA ILE A 42 -4.46 -11.05 -6.48
C ILE A 42 -3.05 -11.00 -5.89
N ALA A 43 -2.05 -11.20 -6.74
CA ALA A 43 -0.65 -10.95 -6.42
C ALA A 43 -0.10 -9.88 -7.36
N VAL A 44 0.58 -8.89 -6.80
CA VAL A 44 1.21 -7.77 -7.51
C VAL A 44 2.67 -7.75 -7.09
N SER A 45 3.57 -7.68 -8.06
CA SER A 45 4.98 -7.36 -7.83
C SER A 45 5.40 -6.20 -8.73
N ALA A 46 6.30 -5.37 -8.23
CA ALA A 46 6.93 -4.32 -9.02
C ALA A 46 8.34 -4.05 -8.52
N ASP A 47 9.24 -3.75 -9.45
CA ASP A 47 10.62 -3.34 -9.21
C ASP A 47 10.85 -1.93 -9.76
N ASP A 48 11.61 -1.14 -9.01
CA ASP A 48 11.93 0.26 -9.30
C ASP A 48 10.68 1.09 -9.66
N ALA A 49 9.69 1.02 -8.76
CA ALA A 49 8.42 1.67 -8.90
C ALA A 49 8.44 3.08 -8.31
N HIS A 50 7.77 4.01 -8.97
CA HIS A 50 7.57 5.38 -8.49
C HIS A 50 6.09 5.63 -8.29
N PHE A 51 5.74 6.22 -7.15
CA PHE A 51 4.37 6.56 -6.79
C PHE A 51 4.28 8.02 -6.34
N PRO A 52 3.11 8.67 -6.43
CA PRO A 52 2.86 9.93 -5.74
C PRO A 52 3.15 9.77 -4.25
N ASP A 53 3.87 10.73 -3.66
CA ASP A 53 4.15 10.74 -2.22
C ASP A 53 2.87 11.08 -1.46
N PRO A 54 2.24 10.13 -0.75
CA PRO A 54 1.01 10.40 -0.02
C PRO A 54 1.26 11.34 1.19
N ALA A 55 2.51 11.54 1.60
CA ALA A 55 2.87 12.53 2.60
C ALA A 55 2.90 13.96 2.04
N GLN A 56 3.03 14.11 0.72
CA GLN A 56 3.23 15.38 0.02
C GLN A 56 2.42 15.45 -1.29
N SER A 57 1.21 14.90 -1.31
CA SER A 57 0.40 14.75 -2.54
C SER A 57 0.15 16.08 -3.26
N ALA A 58 0.10 17.20 -2.53
CA ALA A 58 -0.09 18.55 -3.08
C ALA A 58 1.13 19.11 -3.83
N THR A 59 2.33 18.56 -3.64
CA THR A 59 3.57 19.09 -4.25
C THR A 59 3.96 18.34 -5.54
N GLY A 60 3.27 17.25 -5.87
CA GLY A 60 3.66 16.35 -6.94
C GLY A 60 4.93 15.54 -6.63
N ALA A 61 5.39 15.55 -5.37
CA ALA A 61 6.50 14.72 -4.92
C ALA A 61 6.22 13.24 -5.17
N ARG A 62 7.30 12.48 -5.37
CA ARG A 62 7.27 11.04 -5.61
C ARG A 62 8.09 10.28 -4.57
N ILE A 63 7.72 9.03 -4.39
CA ILE A 63 8.42 8.04 -3.59
C ILE A 63 8.85 6.93 -4.54
N ASP A 64 10.14 6.60 -4.48
CA ASP A 64 10.72 5.45 -5.14
C ASP A 64 10.64 4.24 -4.20
N VAL A 65 10.16 3.13 -4.76
CA VAL A 65 10.03 1.83 -4.12
C VAL A 65 10.81 0.84 -4.97
N GLU A 66 11.96 0.42 -4.45
CA GLU A 66 12.88 -0.50 -5.11
C GLU A 66 12.20 -1.85 -5.36
N HIS A 67 11.47 -2.35 -4.35
CA HIS A 67 10.75 -3.61 -4.43
C HIS A 67 9.37 -3.49 -3.78
N LEU A 68 8.33 -3.92 -4.49
CA LEU A 68 6.96 -4.03 -3.99
C LEU A 68 6.45 -5.46 -4.23
N ASN A 69 5.89 -6.07 -3.19
CA ASN A 69 5.16 -7.34 -3.31
C ASN A 69 3.87 -7.25 -2.48
N LEU A 70 2.73 -7.51 -3.11
CA LEU A 70 1.43 -7.52 -2.47
C LEU A 70 0.70 -8.81 -2.85
N VAL A 71 0.20 -9.53 -1.86
CA VAL A 71 -0.71 -10.67 -2.03
C VAL A 71 -1.96 -10.37 -1.24
N THR A 72 -3.09 -10.30 -1.93
CA THR A 72 -4.39 -9.99 -1.34
C THR A 72 -5.46 -10.97 -1.81
N VAL A 73 -6.47 -11.16 -0.98
CA VAL A 73 -7.71 -11.86 -1.34
C VAL A 73 -8.83 -10.85 -1.35
N ILE A 74 -9.43 -10.65 -2.51
CA ILE A 74 -10.63 -9.86 -2.66
C ILE A 74 -11.82 -10.78 -2.45
N ASN A 75 -12.60 -10.53 -1.40
CA ASN A 75 -13.86 -11.24 -1.19
C ASN A 75 -14.99 -10.61 -2.00
N ARG A 76 -16.07 -11.36 -2.26
CA ARG A 76 -17.26 -10.90 -2.96
C ARG A 76 -16.96 -10.12 -4.25
N PRO A 77 -16.08 -10.62 -5.12
CA PRO A 77 -15.69 -9.90 -6.33
C PRO A 77 -16.90 -9.66 -7.24
N VAL A 78 -17.02 -8.46 -7.79
CA VAL A 78 -18.11 -8.13 -8.71
C VAL A 78 -17.82 -8.76 -10.07
N LYS A 79 -18.78 -9.56 -10.57
CA LYS A 79 -18.75 -10.14 -11.91
C LYS A 79 -19.21 -9.10 -12.94
N THR A 80 -18.40 -8.06 -13.16
CA THR A 80 -18.62 -7.02 -14.17
C THR A 80 -17.36 -6.80 -15.00
N ASN A 81 -17.46 -6.00 -16.05
CA ASN A 81 -16.32 -5.60 -16.87
C ASN A 81 -15.32 -4.79 -16.02
N LEU A 82 -14.06 -5.24 -15.97
CA LEU A 82 -12.95 -4.54 -15.29
C LEU A 82 -12.47 -3.29 -16.03
N ALA A 83 -12.94 -3.05 -17.27
CA ALA A 83 -12.62 -1.83 -18.02
C ALA A 83 -13.20 -0.56 -17.38
N ASP A 84 -14.22 -0.70 -16.53
CA ASP A 84 -14.76 0.38 -15.70
C ASP A 84 -14.41 0.10 -14.23
N MET A 85 -13.18 0.47 -13.87
CA MET A 85 -12.61 0.21 -12.54
C MET A 85 -13.39 0.94 -11.45
N GLU A 86 -13.85 2.17 -11.71
CA GLU A 86 -14.60 2.97 -10.75
C GLU A 86 -15.94 2.30 -10.42
N SER A 87 -16.72 1.91 -11.45
CA SER A 87 -17.98 1.18 -11.22
C SER A 87 -17.74 -0.17 -10.55
N TRP A 88 -16.64 -0.86 -10.90
CA TRP A 88 -16.28 -2.13 -10.26
C TRP A 88 -16.02 -1.93 -8.76
N LEU A 89 -15.19 -0.93 -8.39
CA LEU A 89 -14.87 -0.60 -7.00
C LEU A 89 -16.11 -0.17 -6.21
N GLY A 90 -16.97 0.65 -6.80
CA GLY A 90 -18.21 1.11 -6.18
C GLY A 90 -19.14 -0.05 -5.86
N LYS A 91 -19.38 -0.94 -6.82
CA LYS A 91 -20.22 -2.14 -6.61
C LYS A 91 -19.59 -3.12 -5.61
N TRP A 92 -18.28 -3.28 -5.63
CA TRP A 92 -17.58 -4.16 -4.70
C TRP A 92 -17.71 -3.63 -3.27
N ARG A 93 -17.52 -2.32 -3.08
CA ARG A 93 -17.77 -1.61 -1.84
C ARG A 93 -19.22 -1.80 -1.37
N ASP A 94 -20.20 -1.51 -2.23
CA ASP A 94 -21.63 -1.62 -1.91
C ASP A 94 -22.03 -3.06 -1.53
N GLY A 95 -21.34 -4.05 -2.08
CA GLY A 95 -21.47 -5.47 -1.72
C GLY A 95 -20.82 -5.86 -0.38
N GLY A 96 -20.28 -4.91 0.39
CA GLY A 96 -19.53 -5.19 1.62
C GLY A 96 -18.20 -5.86 1.35
N GLY A 97 -17.55 -5.48 0.24
CA GLY A 97 -16.24 -5.95 -0.18
C GLY A 97 -15.14 -5.60 0.82
N VAL A 98 -14.25 -6.56 1.03
CA VAL A 98 -13.09 -6.47 1.92
C VAL A 98 -11.91 -7.19 1.25
N ALA A 99 -10.75 -6.56 1.29
CA ALA A 99 -9.50 -7.08 0.80
C ALA A 99 -8.64 -7.56 1.98
N ASP A 100 -8.40 -8.87 2.05
CA ASP A 100 -7.48 -9.45 3.01
C ASP A 100 -6.06 -9.39 2.46
N VAL A 101 -5.26 -8.46 2.98
CA VAL A 101 -3.84 -8.34 2.68
C VAL A 101 -3.11 -9.49 3.39
N ARG A 102 -2.83 -10.56 2.66
CA ARG A 102 -2.16 -11.75 3.17
C ARG A 102 -0.68 -11.50 3.40
N ARG A 103 -0.07 -10.76 2.49
CA ARG A 103 1.33 -10.34 2.57
C ARG A 103 1.50 -9.04 1.83
N MET A 104 2.19 -8.12 2.45
CA MET A 104 2.71 -6.90 1.84
C MET A 104 4.18 -6.84 2.19
N PHE A 105 5.02 -6.51 1.22
CA PHE A 105 6.40 -6.12 1.39
C PHE A 105 6.66 -4.91 0.51
N PHE A 106 7.35 -3.91 1.05
CA PHE A 106 7.90 -2.83 0.26
C PHE A 106 9.29 -2.47 0.78
N ASP A 107 10.18 -2.09 -0.14
CA ASP A 107 11.50 -1.56 0.17
C ASP A 107 11.71 -0.21 -0.51
N SER A 108 12.13 0.78 0.28
CA SER A 108 12.43 2.13 -0.19
C SER A 108 13.65 2.66 0.56
N VAL A 109 14.23 3.74 0.06
CA VAL A 109 15.43 4.38 0.64
C VAL A 109 15.33 4.56 2.16
N HIS A 110 14.19 5.05 2.66
CA HIS A 110 14.04 5.43 4.08
C HIS A 110 13.21 4.45 4.91
N LEU A 111 12.55 3.47 4.29
CA LEU A 111 11.63 2.57 5.01
C LEU A 111 11.49 1.23 4.28
N THR A 112 11.66 0.14 5.01
CA THR A 112 11.20 -1.19 4.58
C THR A 112 10.02 -1.58 5.46
N GLY A 113 8.96 -2.13 4.87
CA GLY A 113 7.81 -2.64 5.62
C GLY A 113 7.36 -4.00 5.12
N GLU A 114 7.05 -4.89 6.06
CA GLU A 114 6.43 -6.19 5.76
C GLU A 114 5.24 -6.42 6.69
N GLY A 115 4.08 -6.78 6.16
CA GLY A 115 2.90 -6.94 6.98
C GLY A 115 1.74 -7.65 6.34
N ALA A 116 0.66 -7.69 7.10
CA ALA A 116 -0.63 -8.25 6.71
C ALA A 116 -1.74 -7.49 7.43
N GLY A 117 -2.95 -7.58 6.90
CA GLY A 117 -4.10 -6.89 7.46
C GLY A 117 -5.30 -6.98 6.57
N THR A 118 -6.23 -6.06 6.79
CA THR A 118 -7.49 -6.02 6.08
C THR A 118 -7.83 -4.58 5.74
N VAL A 119 -8.28 -4.34 4.52
CA VAL A 119 -8.71 -3.03 4.03
C VAL A 119 -10.04 -3.13 3.29
N ASN A 120 -10.79 -2.05 3.28
CA ASN A 120 -12.04 -1.88 2.55
C ASN A 120 -12.12 -0.44 2.01
N LEU A 121 -13.26 -0.10 1.40
CA LEU A 121 -13.54 1.26 0.95
C LEU A 121 -14.69 1.86 1.74
N THR A 122 -14.54 3.13 2.12
CA THR A 122 -15.63 3.96 2.66
C THR A 122 -16.57 4.41 1.54
N PRO A 123 -17.80 4.85 1.85
CA PRO A 123 -18.73 5.39 0.83
C PRO A 123 -18.12 6.48 -0.06
N ASP A 124 -17.22 7.29 0.50
CA ASP A 124 -16.49 8.36 -0.20
C ASP A 124 -15.28 7.86 -1.01
N GLY A 125 -15.16 6.54 -1.21
CA GLY A 125 -14.09 5.93 -1.99
C GLY A 125 -12.71 5.96 -1.33
N GLN A 126 -12.63 6.27 -0.03
CA GLN A 126 -11.38 6.25 0.71
C GLN A 126 -11.06 4.83 1.16
N ILE A 127 -9.77 4.48 1.18
CA ILE A 127 -9.31 3.25 1.82
C ILE A 127 -9.45 3.39 3.33
N GLU A 128 -9.99 2.37 3.98
CA GLU A 128 -10.00 2.22 5.44
C GLU A 128 -9.49 0.82 5.80
N GLY A 129 -8.84 0.69 6.97
CA GLY A 129 -8.38 -0.61 7.42
C GLY A 129 -7.30 -0.59 8.48
N ALA A 130 -6.80 -1.79 8.80
CA ALA A 130 -5.75 -1.98 9.77
C ALA A 130 -4.78 -3.07 9.30
N LEU A 131 -3.49 -2.77 9.43
CA LEU A 131 -2.40 -3.69 9.14
C LEU A 131 -1.46 -3.80 10.33
N LYS A 132 -0.85 -4.97 10.49
CA LYS A 132 0.27 -5.16 11.39
C LYS A 132 1.53 -5.25 10.54
N VAL A 133 2.40 -4.25 10.67
CA VAL A 133 3.56 -4.10 9.79
C VAL A 133 4.82 -4.08 10.63
N ARG A 134 5.77 -4.94 10.27
CA ARG A 134 7.15 -4.92 10.74
C ARG A 134 7.92 -3.96 9.85
N PHE A 135 8.44 -2.90 10.46
CA PHE A 135 9.26 -1.90 9.79
C PHE A 135 10.72 -2.07 10.14
N THR A 136 11.58 -1.74 9.18
CA THR A 136 12.99 -1.43 9.43
C THR A 136 13.29 -0.03 8.92
N ARG A 137 14.30 0.64 9.48
CA ARG A 137 14.65 2.04 9.17
C ARG A 137 13.55 3.06 9.53
N LEU A 138 12.64 2.73 10.46
CA LEU A 138 11.55 3.63 10.86
C LEU A 138 12.05 4.97 11.43
N ASP A 139 13.22 4.97 12.07
CA ASP A 139 13.90 6.17 12.54
C ASP A 139 14.35 7.09 11.40
N GLN A 140 14.89 6.52 10.31
CA GLN A 140 15.27 7.26 9.11
C GLN A 140 14.04 7.83 8.40
N PHE A 141 12.98 7.05 8.31
CA PHE A 141 11.68 7.51 7.80
C PHE A 141 11.13 8.69 8.62
N ALA A 142 11.14 8.59 9.94
CA ALA A 142 10.65 9.67 10.81
C ALA A 142 11.45 10.96 10.64
N GLU A 143 12.78 10.87 10.47
CA GLU A 143 13.63 12.03 10.19
C GLU A 143 13.32 12.66 8.82
N ALA A 144 13.11 11.82 7.80
CA ALA A 144 12.72 12.29 6.47
C ALA A 144 11.36 13.01 6.49
N LEU A 145 10.39 12.52 7.28
CA LEU A 145 9.09 13.16 7.43
C LEU A 145 9.17 14.53 8.14
N VAL A 146 10.01 14.67 9.17
CA VAL A 146 10.24 15.97 9.83
C VAL A 146 10.88 16.95 8.87
N THR A 147 11.90 16.53 8.14
CA THR A 147 12.61 17.38 7.16
C THR A 147 11.66 17.92 6.09
N ARG A 148 10.64 17.13 5.73
CA ARG A 148 9.59 17.49 4.77
C ARG A 148 8.42 18.27 5.39
N GLY A 149 8.44 18.52 6.70
CA GLY A 149 7.35 19.19 7.42
C GLY A 149 6.05 18.39 7.53
N VAL A 150 6.10 17.06 7.30
CA VAL A 150 4.92 16.19 7.35
C VAL A 150 4.50 15.90 8.79
N ILE A 151 5.49 15.71 9.67
CA ILE A 151 5.26 15.45 11.10
C ILE A 151 6.09 16.41 11.95
N SER A 152 5.68 16.60 13.20
CA SER A 152 6.42 17.44 14.16
C SER A 152 7.62 16.71 14.78
N ASP A 153 8.55 17.45 15.38
CA ASP A 153 9.63 16.86 16.20
C ASP A 153 9.09 15.96 17.33
N LYS A 154 7.93 16.34 17.89
CA LYS A 154 7.24 15.55 18.92
C LYS A 154 6.81 14.19 18.36
N ASP A 155 6.23 14.18 17.17
CA ASP A 155 5.79 12.94 16.52
C ASP A 155 6.98 12.05 16.13
N ARG A 156 8.07 12.65 15.64
CA ARG A 156 9.32 11.91 15.43
C ARG A 156 9.81 11.26 16.71
N ASN A 157 9.79 11.98 17.83
CA ASN A 157 10.21 11.43 19.12
C ASN A 157 9.29 10.29 19.59
N LEU A 158 7.98 10.35 19.29
CA LEU A 158 7.06 9.23 19.54
C LEU A 158 7.42 8.00 18.70
N LEU A 159 7.66 8.16 17.39
CA LEU A 159 8.07 7.05 16.52
C LEU A 159 9.42 6.46 16.96
N ARG A 160 10.40 7.30 17.28
CA ARG A 160 11.71 6.85 17.81
C ARG A 160 11.58 6.17 19.16
N GLY A 161 10.69 6.64 20.03
CA GLY A 161 10.36 6.00 21.30
C GLY A 161 9.79 4.60 21.09
N ALA A 162 8.89 4.43 20.10
CA ALA A 162 8.37 3.11 19.74
C ALA A 162 9.47 2.16 19.25
N VAL A 163 10.44 2.65 18.45
CA VAL A 163 11.63 1.88 18.08
C VAL A 163 12.45 1.52 19.34
N GLY A 164 12.70 2.46 20.24
CA GLY A 164 13.47 2.22 21.46
C GLY A 164 12.85 1.18 22.40
N LEU A 165 11.52 1.15 22.49
CA LEU A 165 10.78 0.27 23.40
C LEU A 165 10.46 -1.11 22.81
N PHE A 166 10.17 -1.17 21.50
CA PHE A 166 9.60 -2.36 20.88
C PHE A 166 10.48 -2.97 19.78
N ALA A 167 11.62 -2.37 19.44
CA ALA A 167 12.47 -2.93 18.40
C ALA A 167 13.11 -4.24 18.84
N LYS A 168 13.14 -5.19 17.91
CA LYS A 168 13.93 -6.40 17.99
C LYS A 168 15.10 -6.27 17.03
N SER A 169 16.29 -6.63 17.49
CA SER A 169 17.48 -6.70 16.65
C SER A 169 17.64 -8.13 16.13
N THR A 170 17.80 -8.29 14.83
CA THR A 170 18.12 -9.58 14.21
C THR A 170 19.21 -9.34 13.17
N ASN A 171 20.33 -10.04 13.31
CA ASN A 171 21.52 -9.87 12.45
C ASN A 171 21.98 -8.40 12.31
N GLY A 172 21.89 -7.64 13.40
CA GLY A 172 22.29 -6.22 13.42
C GLY A 172 21.24 -5.24 12.88
N GLN A 173 20.14 -5.72 12.30
CA GLN A 173 19.05 -4.87 11.81
C GLN A 173 17.96 -4.74 12.87
N LYS A 174 17.67 -3.48 13.27
CA LYS A 174 16.55 -3.18 14.16
C LYS A 174 15.24 -3.17 13.37
N SER A 175 14.26 -3.90 13.88
CA SER A 175 12.91 -3.92 13.33
C SER A 175 11.88 -3.70 14.42
N VAL A 176 10.79 -2.99 14.11
CA VAL A 176 9.69 -2.74 15.04
C VAL A 176 8.37 -3.12 14.38
N THR A 177 7.50 -3.81 15.09
CA THR A 177 6.16 -4.13 14.59
C THR A 177 5.15 -3.16 15.16
N LEU A 178 4.48 -2.41 14.29
CA LEU A 178 3.48 -1.40 14.68
C LEU A 178 2.13 -1.69 14.01
N PRO A 179 1.02 -1.33 14.68
CA PRO A 179 -0.26 -1.21 14.00
C PRO A 179 -0.22 0.00 13.06
N VAL A 180 -0.52 -0.25 11.79
CA VAL A 180 -0.81 0.76 10.80
C VAL A 180 -2.32 0.85 10.67
N ARG A 181 -2.88 2.04 10.85
CA ARG A 181 -4.31 2.29 10.63
C ARG A 181 -4.49 3.23 9.46
N ILE A 182 -5.48 2.91 8.63
CA ILE A 182 -5.96 3.79 7.58
C ILE A 182 -7.37 4.16 7.97
N ARG A 183 -7.63 5.46 8.15
CA ARG A 183 -8.95 5.97 8.55
C ARG A 183 -9.14 7.34 7.96
N ASP A 184 -10.30 7.61 7.39
CA ASP A 184 -10.65 8.91 6.79
C ASP A 184 -9.59 9.34 5.74
N GLY A 185 -9.09 8.37 4.95
CA GLY A 185 -8.03 8.58 3.97
C GLY A 185 -6.64 8.85 4.55
N GLN A 186 -6.44 8.73 5.87
CA GLN A 186 -5.16 9.08 6.51
C GLN A 186 -4.46 7.83 7.04
N ILE A 187 -3.12 7.78 6.87
CA ILE A 187 -2.28 6.69 7.37
C ILE A 187 -1.68 7.08 8.71
N TYR A 188 -1.84 6.19 9.68
CA TYR A 188 -1.35 6.35 11.05
C TYR A 188 -0.42 5.22 11.44
N PHE A 189 0.75 5.57 11.98
CA PHE A 189 1.64 4.64 12.67
C PHE A 189 1.48 4.88 14.17
N GLY A 190 0.66 4.04 14.82
CA GLY A 190 0.21 4.34 16.19
C GLY A 190 -0.59 5.65 16.24
N PRO A 191 -0.25 6.62 17.11
CA PRO A 191 -0.94 7.91 17.17
C PRO A 191 -0.44 8.95 16.15
N VAL A 192 0.61 8.64 15.37
CA VAL A 192 1.25 9.60 14.47
C VAL A 192 0.68 9.47 13.06
N LYS A 193 0.10 10.54 12.53
CA LYS A 193 -0.30 10.63 11.11
C LYS A 193 0.95 10.80 10.25
N VAL A 194 1.16 9.91 9.29
CA VAL A 194 2.37 9.89 8.44
C VAL A 194 2.10 10.23 6.99
N ALA A 195 0.86 10.08 6.52
CA ALA A 195 0.49 10.34 5.13
C ALA A 195 -1.03 10.49 4.95
N THR A 196 -1.44 10.97 3.78
CA THR A 196 -2.84 11.01 3.32
C THR A 196 -2.94 10.30 1.97
N LEU A 197 -3.84 9.33 1.87
CA LEU A 197 -4.16 8.61 0.65
C LEU A 197 -5.23 9.36 -0.14
N PRO A 198 -5.13 9.40 -1.48
CA PRO A 198 -6.23 9.86 -2.32
C PRO A 198 -7.42 8.89 -2.25
N ALA A 199 -8.62 9.41 -2.51
CA ALA A 199 -9.78 8.56 -2.80
C ALA A 199 -9.57 7.83 -4.14
N LEU A 200 -10.14 6.63 -4.25
CA LEU A 200 -10.07 5.81 -5.47
C LEU A 200 -11.26 6.00 -6.40
N MET A 201 -12.26 6.79 -5.97
CA MET A 201 -13.50 7.12 -6.68
C MET A 201 -13.84 8.58 -6.43
#